data_AF-A0A7G8FMI7-F1
#
_entry.id   AF-A0A7G8FMI7-F1
#
_cell.length_a   1.000
_cell.length_b   1.000
_cell.length_c   1.000
_cell.angle_alpha   90.00
_cell.angle_beta   90.00
_cell.angle_gamma   90.00
#
_symmetry.space_group_name_H-M   'P 1'
#
loop_
_entity.id
_entity.type
_entity.pdbx_description
1 polymer ?
#
loop_
_entity_poly.entity_id
_entity_poly.type
_entity_poly.pdbx_seq_one_letter_code
_entity_poly.pdbx_strand_id
1 'polypeptide(L)'
;MNAALLRGLSAAALAPLLCSAAPISQGGDGSVQPLPPSISRRSSGSSLAAFHGSIAEPLSSLIAKGESSSAGGYDAANNGQAMDLGSSGIVRVFGRKADQVSVAEILAAQAQRLIHAVGRYQIIGSTLQQLVDQRCITAAQLFSTAVQDQAFLCLIQDKRPAVWRFITTGDGLSQAADALSMEWASMPYRNGRTFYSNGSDRAHATRVDLLAALEACRQRYRNRNPEAHFHLA
;
A
#
# COMPACT_ATOMS: atom_id res chain seq x y z
N MET A 1 44.03 27.47 8.71
CA MET A 1 44.52 27.09 7.36
C MET A 1 44.27 25.61 7.17
N ASN A 2 43.54 25.24 6.11
CA ASN A 2 43.57 24.00 5.31
C ASN A 2 43.50 22.62 6.01
N ALA A 3 42.88 21.57 5.47
CA ALA A 3 42.03 21.31 4.31
C ALA A 3 41.71 19.79 4.34
N ALA A 4 40.79 19.37 3.47
CA ALA A 4 40.66 18.02 2.87
C ALA A 4 39.75 17.00 3.62
N LEU A 5 38.54 16.69 3.09
CA LEU A 5 38.23 15.70 2.02
C LEU A 5 38.10 14.29 2.66
N LEU A 6 37.01 13.50 2.59
CA LEU A 6 36.22 13.03 1.43
C LEU A 6 35.06 12.11 1.87
N ARG A 7 33.99 12.09 1.05
CA ARG A 7 33.10 10.95 0.69
C ARG A 7 32.15 10.46 1.80
N GLY A 8 30.84 10.34 1.59
CA GLY A 8 30.13 9.96 0.36
C GLY A 8 29.35 8.68 0.69
N LEU A 9 28.12 8.82 1.18
CA LEU A 9 27.21 7.69 1.36
C LEU A 9 26.27 7.67 0.15
N SER A 10 26.64 6.85 -0.82
CA SER A 10 25.88 6.60 -2.03
C SER A 10 25.07 5.30 -1.88
N ALA A 11 24.01 5.27 -2.68
CA ALA A 11 23.33 4.09 -3.22
C ALA A 11 22.35 3.33 -2.29
N ALA A 12 21.08 3.70 -2.47
CA ALA A 12 19.96 2.78 -2.35
C ALA A 12 20.23 1.51 -3.18
N ALA A 13 20.26 0.36 -2.53
CA ALA A 13 20.44 -0.93 -3.18
C ALA A 13 19.10 -1.39 -3.77
N LEU A 14 19.00 -1.26 -5.10
CA LEU A 14 18.09 -1.99 -5.98
C LEU A 14 18.49 -3.48 -6.03
N ALA A 15 17.51 -4.37 -6.11
CA ALA A 15 17.68 -5.70 -6.68
C ALA A 15 16.66 -5.90 -7.82
N PRO A 16 17.08 -6.38 -9.01
CA PRO A 16 16.24 -6.51 -10.19
C PRO A 16 15.53 -7.86 -10.22
N LEU A 17 14.30 -7.90 -10.73
CA LEU A 17 13.68 -9.15 -11.20
C LEU A 17 13.38 -9.00 -12.69
N LEU A 18 14.24 -9.63 -13.49
CA LEU A 18 14.01 -9.97 -14.89
C LEU A 18 13.08 -11.19 -14.94
N CYS A 19 12.04 -11.13 -15.78
CA CYS A 19 11.52 -12.34 -16.42
C CYS A 19 10.84 -11.99 -17.76
N SER A 20 10.98 -12.92 -18.70
CA SER A 20 10.89 -12.79 -20.15
C SER A 20 9.50 -12.42 -20.69
N ALA A 21 9.46 -11.56 -21.71
CA ALA A 21 8.29 -11.30 -22.54
C ALA A 21 8.15 -12.34 -23.66
N ALA A 22 6.91 -12.67 -24.03
CA ALA A 22 6.53 -13.36 -25.26
C ALA A 22 5.31 -12.61 -25.89
N PRO A 23 5.08 -12.72 -27.21
CA PRO A 23 4.65 -11.58 -28.02
C PRO A 23 3.14 -11.35 -28.11
N ILE A 24 2.82 -10.09 -28.41
CA ILE A 24 1.49 -9.52 -28.69
C ILE A 24 0.96 -10.03 -30.03
N SER A 25 -0.34 -10.39 -30.07
CA SER A 25 -1.11 -10.58 -31.31
C SER A 25 -2.17 -9.49 -31.43
N GLN A 26 -2.22 -8.83 -32.59
CA GLN A 26 -3.17 -7.77 -32.94
C GLN A 26 -4.44 -8.30 -33.64
N GLY A 27 -5.54 -7.55 -33.51
CA GLY A 27 -6.80 -7.59 -34.27
C GLY A 27 -7.92 -6.94 -33.43
N GLY A 28 -8.50 -5.77 -33.77
CA GLY A 28 -9.52 -5.51 -34.81
C GLY A 28 -10.89 -5.98 -34.29
N ASP A 29 -12.01 -5.27 -34.19
CA ASP A 29 -12.61 -4.04 -34.73
C ASP A 29 -13.39 -3.34 -33.57
N GLY A 30 -13.85 -2.08 -33.56
CA GLY A 30 -14.56 -1.37 -34.62
C GLY A 30 -16.09 -1.32 -34.42
N SER A 31 -16.63 -1.25 -33.18
CA SER A 31 -18.08 -1.06 -32.94
C SER A 31 -18.39 -0.23 -31.69
N VAL A 32 -18.83 1.03 -31.86
CA VAL A 32 -19.29 1.92 -30.78
C VAL A 32 -20.73 1.57 -30.39
N GLN A 33 -20.96 1.14 -29.15
CA GLN A 33 -22.31 0.99 -28.58
C GLN A 33 -22.68 2.22 -27.72
N PRO A 34 -23.94 2.70 -27.77
CA PRO A 34 -24.37 3.86 -27.00
C PRO A 34 -24.48 3.57 -25.49
N LEU A 35 -24.04 4.55 -24.69
CA LEU A 35 -24.01 4.50 -23.22
C LEU A 35 -25.42 4.37 -22.61
N PRO A 36 -25.63 3.52 -21.58
CA PRO A 36 -26.87 3.49 -20.82
C PRO A 36 -27.02 4.72 -19.89
N PRO A 37 -28.25 5.09 -19.50
CA PRO A 37 -28.53 6.30 -18.75
C PRO A 37 -27.89 6.31 -17.36
N SER A 38 -27.40 7.49 -16.99
CA SER A 38 -26.71 7.84 -15.75
C SER A 38 -27.40 7.31 -14.50
N ILE A 39 -26.83 6.27 -13.89
CA ILE A 39 -27.18 5.88 -12.52
C ILE A 39 -26.73 7.02 -11.60
N SER A 40 -27.71 7.63 -10.92
CA SER A 40 -27.51 8.64 -9.87
C SER A 40 -26.35 8.27 -8.96
N ARG A 41 -25.33 9.12 -8.99
CA ARG A 41 -24.11 9.07 -8.19
C ARG A 41 -24.48 9.09 -6.70
N ARG A 42 -24.57 7.90 -6.09
CA ARG A 42 -24.78 7.76 -4.66
C ARG A 42 -23.46 8.12 -3.95
N SER A 43 -23.47 9.32 -3.37
CA SER A 43 -22.60 9.90 -2.33
C SER A 43 -21.25 9.21 -2.03
N SER A 44 -20.19 9.99 -2.25
CA SER A 44 -18.79 9.79 -1.84
C SER A 44 -18.55 9.69 -0.31
N GLY A 45 -19.56 9.32 0.49
CA GLY A 45 -19.47 9.14 1.94
C GLY A 45 -19.36 7.68 2.40
N SER A 46 -19.41 6.71 1.47
CA SER A 46 -19.57 5.28 1.81
C SER A 46 -18.25 4.51 1.97
N SER A 47 -17.10 4.98 1.46
CA SER A 47 -15.86 4.18 1.52
C SER A 47 -15.13 4.29 2.86
N LEU A 48 -15.10 5.49 3.46
CA LEU A 48 -14.39 5.72 4.73
C LEU A 48 -15.10 5.00 5.88
N ALA A 49 -16.44 4.95 5.85
CA ALA A 49 -17.27 4.19 6.78
C ALA A 49 -17.30 2.68 6.48
N ALA A 50 -17.10 2.25 5.23
CA ALA A 50 -16.93 0.84 4.90
C ALA A 50 -15.54 0.31 5.29
N PHE A 51 -14.51 1.18 5.26
CA PHE A 51 -13.16 0.86 5.75
C PHE A 51 -13.02 0.97 7.27
N HIS A 52 -13.64 1.96 7.92
CA HIS A 52 -13.83 1.97 9.37
C HIS A 52 -14.68 0.76 9.77
N GLY A 53 -14.03 -0.22 10.41
CA GLY A 53 -14.66 -1.50 10.76
C GLY A 53 -14.40 -2.63 9.77
N SER A 54 -13.71 -2.40 8.64
CA SER A 54 -13.24 -3.46 7.75
C SER A 54 -12.31 -4.44 8.47
N ILE A 55 -12.20 -5.64 7.91
CA ILE A 55 -11.34 -6.72 8.43
C ILE A 55 -9.90 -6.23 8.63
N ALA A 56 -9.39 -5.40 7.71
CA ALA A 56 -7.98 -5.03 7.67
C ALA A 56 -7.64 -3.72 8.41
N GLU A 57 -8.63 -3.01 8.96
CA GLU A 57 -8.41 -1.68 9.56
C GLU A 57 -7.44 -1.67 10.76
N PRO A 58 -7.41 -2.65 11.69
CA PRO A 58 -6.41 -2.63 12.77
C PRO A 58 -4.98 -2.62 12.23
N LEU A 59 -4.73 -3.42 11.19
CA LEU A 59 -3.44 -3.50 10.52
C LEU A 59 -3.15 -2.25 9.67
N SER A 60 -4.14 -1.76 8.92
CA SER A 60 -3.99 -0.60 8.06
C SER A 60 -3.70 0.67 8.87
N SER A 61 -4.33 0.82 10.04
CA SER A 61 -4.08 1.91 10.98
C SER A 61 -2.71 1.83 11.65
N LEU A 62 -2.23 0.63 11.99
CA LEU A 62 -0.87 0.44 12.51
C LEU A 62 0.20 0.84 11.47
N ILE A 63 0.02 0.41 10.22
CA ILE A 63 0.91 0.77 9.10
C ILE A 63 0.89 2.27 8.86
N ALA A 64 -0.31 2.86 8.71
CA ALA A 64 -0.46 4.29 8.46
C ALA A 64 0.24 5.16 9.53
N LYS A 65 0.18 4.73 10.80
CA LYS A 65 0.85 5.41 11.91
C LYS A 65 2.36 5.60 11.67
N GLY A 66 3.02 4.58 11.12
CA GLY A 66 4.45 4.65 10.82
C GLY A 66 4.78 5.21 9.44
N GLU A 67 3.89 5.07 8.47
CA GLU A 67 4.16 5.42 7.07
C GLU A 67 3.75 6.85 6.71
N SER A 68 2.66 7.38 7.27
CA SER A 68 2.03 8.59 6.70
C SER A 68 1.28 9.49 7.66
N SER A 69 0.95 9.06 8.88
CA SER A 69 0.08 9.84 9.78
C SER A 69 0.61 11.25 10.10
N SER A 70 1.92 11.43 10.27
CA SER A 70 2.56 12.76 10.43
C SER A 70 2.78 13.49 9.10
N ALA A 71 2.68 12.78 7.98
CA ALA A 71 3.01 13.25 6.63
C ALA A 71 1.77 13.45 5.74
N GLY A 72 0.56 13.54 6.32
CA GLY A 72 -0.68 13.87 5.58
C GLY A 72 -1.58 12.69 5.26
N GLY A 73 -1.27 11.49 5.75
CA GLY A 73 -2.11 10.30 5.58
C GLY A 73 -2.36 9.98 4.11
N TYR A 74 -3.62 10.04 3.68
CA TYR A 74 -4.01 9.75 2.30
C TYR A 74 -3.46 10.75 1.27
N ASP A 75 -3.11 11.97 1.69
CA ASP A 75 -2.50 13.00 0.84
C ASP A 75 -0.95 13.00 0.91
N ALA A 76 -0.37 12.05 1.65
CA ALA A 76 1.08 11.95 1.84
C ALA A 76 1.80 11.58 0.54
N ALA A 77 2.99 12.14 0.35
CA ALA A 77 3.93 11.68 -0.68
C ALA A 77 5.36 11.91 -0.18
N ASN A 78 6.31 11.13 -0.69
CA ASN A 78 7.74 11.38 -0.52
C ASN A 78 8.44 11.30 -1.88
N ASN A 79 9.65 11.82 -2.02
CA ASN A 79 10.44 11.80 -3.26
C ASN A 79 11.63 10.82 -3.20
N GLY A 80 11.63 9.89 -2.23
CA GLY A 80 12.74 8.97 -1.96
C GLY A 80 13.66 9.43 -0.83
N GLN A 81 13.46 10.64 -0.32
CA GLN A 81 13.95 11.08 0.99
C GLN A 81 12.78 11.06 1.99
N ALA A 82 13.03 10.60 3.22
CA ALA A 82 11.98 10.49 4.24
C ALA A 82 11.36 11.88 4.52
N MET A 83 10.04 11.99 4.34
CA MET A 83 9.23 13.19 4.62
C MET A 83 9.53 14.47 3.80
N ASP A 84 10.26 14.38 2.68
CA ASP A 84 10.77 15.57 1.97
C ASP A 84 9.69 16.39 1.22
N LEU A 85 8.49 15.83 1.01
CA LEU A 85 7.36 16.60 0.47
C LEU A 85 6.41 17.12 1.58
N GLY A 86 6.71 16.84 2.85
CA GLY A 86 5.93 17.25 4.01
C GLY A 86 4.49 16.73 4.03
N SER A 87 3.65 17.30 4.89
CA SER A 87 2.29 16.81 5.15
C SER A 87 1.26 17.02 4.03
N SER A 88 1.70 17.55 2.88
CA SER A 88 0.83 17.88 1.73
C SER A 88 1.47 17.44 0.41
N GLY A 89 2.18 16.31 0.42
CA GLY A 89 3.05 15.92 -0.68
C GLY A 89 2.35 15.80 -2.04
N ILE A 90 1.16 15.21 -2.10
CA ILE A 90 0.37 15.14 -3.34
C ILE A 90 -0.05 16.53 -3.80
N VAL A 91 -0.52 17.38 -2.89
CA VAL A 91 -0.93 18.75 -3.19
C VAL A 91 0.24 19.57 -3.74
N ARG A 92 1.47 19.35 -3.26
CA ARG A 92 2.66 20.05 -3.77
C ARG A 92 2.98 19.70 -5.22
N VAL A 93 2.77 18.45 -5.62
CA VAL A 93 3.10 17.98 -6.98
C VAL A 93 1.98 18.29 -7.96
N PHE A 94 0.72 18.13 -7.55
CA PHE A 94 -0.43 18.24 -8.46
C PHE A 94 -1.30 19.49 -8.26
N GLY A 95 -1.09 20.27 -7.20
CA GLY A 95 -1.94 21.41 -6.83
C GLY A 95 -3.33 21.03 -6.31
N ARG A 96 -3.60 19.73 -6.11
CA ARG A 96 -4.90 19.17 -5.73
C ARG A 96 -4.73 17.94 -4.84
N LYS A 97 -5.80 17.52 -4.15
CA LYS A 97 -5.78 16.38 -3.21
C LYS A 97 -5.80 15.03 -3.93
N ALA A 98 -5.46 13.97 -3.20
CA ALA A 98 -5.38 12.59 -3.71
C ALA A 98 -6.68 12.13 -4.40
N ASP A 99 -7.83 12.48 -3.84
CA ASP A 99 -9.16 12.16 -4.38
C ASP A 99 -9.52 12.94 -5.64
N GLN A 100 -8.63 13.79 -6.13
CA GLN A 100 -8.76 14.56 -7.36
C GLN A 100 -7.69 14.17 -8.39
N VAL A 101 -6.73 13.29 -8.08
CA VAL A 101 -5.65 12.83 -8.98
C VAL A 101 -5.93 11.39 -9.38
N SER A 102 -5.79 11.03 -10.66
CA SER A 102 -5.96 9.64 -11.11
C SER A 102 -4.75 8.76 -10.78
N VAL A 103 -4.96 7.45 -10.67
CA VAL A 103 -3.89 6.45 -10.52
C VAL A 103 -2.88 6.56 -11.67
N ALA A 104 -3.33 6.82 -12.90
CA ALA A 104 -2.46 7.05 -14.05
C ALA A 104 -1.52 8.24 -13.85
N GLU A 105 -2.02 9.35 -13.31
CA GLU A 105 -1.23 10.55 -13.04
C GLU A 105 -0.22 10.32 -11.91
N ILE A 106 -0.60 9.57 -10.87
CA ILE A 106 0.32 9.13 -9.82
C ILE A 106 1.45 8.27 -10.40
N LEU A 107 1.12 7.27 -11.22
CA LEU A 107 2.09 6.41 -11.89
C LEU A 107 3.04 7.23 -12.78
N ALA A 108 2.52 8.19 -13.53
CA ALA A 108 3.33 9.09 -14.36
C ALA A 108 4.30 9.93 -13.52
N ALA A 109 3.84 10.50 -12.39
CA ALA A 109 4.69 11.25 -11.47
C ALA A 109 5.78 10.36 -10.83
N GLN A 110 5.45 9.09 -10.52
CA GLN A 110 6.42 8.12 -10.00
C GLN A 110 7.47 7.72 -11.05
N ALA A 111 7.05 7.51 -12.30
CA ALA A 111 7.95 7.26 -13.42
C ALA A 111 8.91 8.44 -13.68
N GLN A 112 8.43 9.67 -13.49
CA GLN A 112 9.21 10.91 -13.61
C GLN A 112 10.04 11.22 -12.35
N ARG A 113 9.95 10.40 -11.29
CA ARG A 113 10.62 10.61 -9.99
C ARG A 113 10.24 11.91 -9.28
N LEU A 114 9.07 12.48 -9.59
CA LEU A 114 8.50 13.61 -8.84
C LEU A 114 8.01 13.15 -7.46
N ILE A 115 7.56 11.91 -7.38
CA ILE A 115 7.16 11.20 -6.17
C ILE A 115 7.80 9.82 -6.22
N HIS A 116 8.26 9.29 -5.10
CA HIS A 116 8.73 7.91 -4.99
C HIS A 116 7.64 7.02 -4.38
N ALA A 117 7.11 7.39 -3.22
CA ALA A 117 6.02 6.68 -2.54
C ALA A 117 4.86 7.62 -2.20
N VAL A 118 3.64 7.09 -2.19
CA VAL A 118 2.42 7.91 -2.13
C VAL A 118 1.30 7.31 -1.28
N GLY A 119 0.50 8.19 -0.71
CA GLY A 119 -0.71 7.86 0.04
C GLY A 119 -0.46 7.30 1.43
N ARG A 120 -1.55 6.86 2.06
CA ARG A 120 -1.61 6.37 3.44
C ARG A 120 -0.65 5.20 3.69
N TYR A 121 -0.41 4.41 2.66
CA TYR A 121 0.37 3.17 2.71
C TYR A 121 1.74 3.28 2.01
N GLN A 122 2.14 4.49 1.58
CA GLN A 122 3.41 4.76 0.91
C GLN A 122 3.70 3.76 -0.24
N ILE A 123 2.76 3.63 -1.16
CA ILE A 123 2.85 2.70 -2.29
C ILE A 123 3.85 3.25 -3.33
N ILE A 124 4.87 2.46 -3.68
CA ILE A 124 5.85 2.82 -4.72
C ILE A 124 5.35 2.48 -6.13
N GLY A 125 5.95 3.10 -7.15
CA GLY A 125 5.47 3.00 -8.54
C GLY A 125 5.38 1.58 -9.11
N SER A 126 6.38 0.73 -8.83
CA SER A 126 6.33 -0.68 -9.28
C SER A 126 5.19 -1.46 -8.62
N THR A 127 4.96 -1.24 -7.31
CA THR A 127 3.84 -1.85 -6.59
C THR A 127 2.50 -1.32 -7.09
N LEU A 128 2.38 -0.01 -7.34
CA LEU A 128 1.16 0.58 -7.87
C LEU A 128 0.83 0.04 -9.27
N GLN A 129 1.84 -0.13 -10.12
CA GLN A 129 1.67 -0.73 -11.44
C GLN A 129 1.20 -2.18 -11.35
N GLN A 130 1.81 -2.99 -10.46
CA GLN A 130 1.37 -4.37 -10.22
C GLN A 130 -0.10 -4.46 -9.81
N LEU A 131 -0.57 -3.54 -8.96
CA LEU A 131 -1.98 -3.49 -8.54
C LEU A 131 -2.93 -3.16 -9.70
N VAL A 132 -2.50 -2.34 -10.65
CA VAL A 132 -3.26 -2.07 -11.88
C VAL A 132 -3.25 -3.29 -12.80
N ASP A 133 -2.10 -3.93 -12.98
CA ASP A 133 -1.94 -5.11 -13.85
C ASP A 133 -2.77 -6.31 -13.34
N GLN A 134 -2.85 -6.47 -12.02
CA GLN A 134 -3.68 -7.47 -11.33
C GLN A 134 -5.17 -7.10 -11.28
N ARG A 135 -5.56 -5.93 -11.82
CA ARG A 135 -6.93 -5.40 -11.82
C ARG A 135 -7.50 -5.19 -10.41
N CYS A 136 -6.65 -5.03 -9.41
CA CYS A 136 -7.06 -4.68 -8.05
C CYS A 136 -7.58 -3.24 -7.98
N ILE A 137 -7.06 -2.35 -8.82
CA ILE A 137 -7.52 -0.99 -9.07
C ILE A 137 -7.32 -0.68 -10.56
N THR A 138 -7.82 0.44 -11.06
CA THR A 138 -7.64 0.85 -12.46
C THR A 138 -6.93 2.19 -12.58
N ALA A 139 -6.20 2.38 -13.68
CA ALA A 139 -5.48 3.63 -13.95
C ALA A 139 -6.40 4.86 -14.02
N ALA A 140 -7.66 4.69 -14.41
CA ALA A 140 -8.64 5.76 -14.53
C ALA A 140 -9.30 6.17 -13.19
N GLN A 141 -9.19 5.35 -12.14
CA GLN A 141 -9.73 5.68 -10.83
C GLN A 141 -8.99 6.87 -10.23
N LEU A 142 -9.73 7.74 -9.54
CA LEU A 142 -9.15 8.76 -8.67
C LEU A 142 -8.53 8.08 -7.44
N PHE A 143 -7.36 8.55 -7.01
CA PHE A 143 -6.57 8.01 -5.91
C PHE A 143 -7.14 8.37 -4.52
N SER A 144 -8.47 8.26 -4.42
CA SER A 144 -9.29 8.46 -3.24
C SER A 144 -8.91 7.52 -2.11
N THR A 145 -9.39 7.85 -0.90
CA THR A 145 -9.22 7.01 0.29
C THR A 145 -9.68 5.57 0.06
N ALA A 146 -10.82 5.39 -0.62
CA ALA A 146 -11.37 4.09 -1.00
C ALA A 146 -10.39 3.24 -1.82
N VAL A 147 -9.78 3.88 -2.82
CA VAL A 147 -8.89 3.23 -3.79
C VAL A 147 -7.56 2.87 -3.13
N GLN A 148 -7.03 3.75 -2.28
CA GLN A 148 -5.83 3.46 -1.50
C GLN A 148 -6.06 2.29 -0.54
N ASP A 149 -7.22 2.25 0.11
CA ASP A 149 -7.55 1.19 1.05
C ASP A 149 -7.85 -0.15 0.33
N GLN A 150 -8.49 -0.12 -0.84
CA GLN A 150 -8.67 -1.28 -1.71
C GLN A 150 -7.32 -1.83 -2.21
N ALA A 151 -6.40 -0.95 -2.61
CA ALA A 151 -5.04 -1.32 -2.96
C ALA A 151 -4.33 -2.02 -1.80
N PHE A 152 -4.44 -1.49 -0.58
CA PHE A 152 -3.89 -2.12 0.62
C PHE A 152 -4.45 -3.53 0.86
N LEU A 153 -5.77 -3.72 0.72
CA LEU A 153 -6.39 -5.03 0.87
C LEU A 153 -5.84 -6.04 -0.15
N CYS A 154 -5.71 -5.64 -1.41
CA CYS A 154 -5.11 -6.49 -2.44
C CYS A 154 -3.65 -6.84 -2.14
N LEU A 155 -2.84 -5.90 -1.61
CA LEU A 155 -1.45 -6.21 -1.22
C LEU A 155 -1.37 -7.33 -0.18
N ILE A 156 -2.25 -7.33 0.83
CA ILE A 156 -2.23 -8.37 1.86
C ILE A 156 -2.90 -9.68 1.41
N GLN A 157 -3.75 -9.65 0.39
CA GLN A 157 -4.41 -10.83 -0.19
C GLN A 157 -3.50 -11.54 -1.19
N ASP A 158 -2.96 -10.80 -2.15
CA ASP A 158 -2.33 -11.40 -3.34
C ASP A 158 -0.81 -11.36 -3.27
N LYS A 159 -0.23 -10.22 -2.86
CA LYS A 159 1.23 -10.06 -2.78
C LYS A 159 1.81 -10.70 -1.53
N ARG A 160 1.10 -10.63 -0.41
CA ARG A 160 1.51 -11.19 0.90
C ARG A 160 0.50 -12.23 1.40
N PRO A 161 0.26 -13.34 0.68
CA PRO A 161 -0.84 -14.28 0.96
C PRO A 161 -0.75 -14.94 2.34
N ALA A 162 0.43 -14.98 2.97
CA ALA A 162 0.58 -15.43 4.35
C ALA A 162 -0.24 -14.58 5.35
N VAL A 163 -0.40 -13.28 5.07
CA VAL A 163 -1.21 -12.36 5.89
C VAL A 163 -2.67 -12.74 5.79
N TRP A 164 -3.20 -12.88 4.58
CA TRP A 164 -4.59 -13.26 4.38
C TRP A 164 -4.91 -14.68 4.86
N ARG A 165 -3.98 -15.63 4.66
CA ARG A 165 -4.09 -16.98 5.23
C ARG A 165 -4.25 -16.91 6.74
N PHE A 166 -3.39 -16.16 7.44
CA PHE A 166 -3.50 -16.04 8.88
C PHE A 166 -4.85 -15.41 9.31
N ILE A 167 -5.26 -14.31 8.67
CA ILE A 167 -6.53 -13.63 8.99
C ILE A 167 -7.71 -14.60 8.88
N THR A 168 -7.75 -15.42 7.83
CA THR A 168 -8.87 -16.31 7.54
C THR A 168 -8.82 -17.64 8.29
N THR A 169 -7.65 -18.27 8.40
CA THR A 169 -7.49 -19.63 8.98
C THR A 169 -6.95 -19.62 10.40
N GLY A 170 -6.07 -18.66 10.73
CA GLY A 170 -5.31 -18.61 11.98
C GLY A 170 -3.90 -19.16 11.84
N ASP A 171 -3.59 -19.73 10.68
CA ASP A 171 -2.34 -20.43 10.48
C ASP A 171 -1.22 -19.48 10.06
N GLY A 172 -0.13 -19.55 10.82
CA GLY A 172 1.12 -18.91 10.47
C GLY A 172 1.20 -17.42 10.81
N LEU A 173 0.80 -17.05 12.04
CA LEU A 173 0.91 -15.69 12.57
C LEU A 173 2.31 -15.09 12.41
N SER A 174 3.36 -15.85 12.73
CA SER A 174 4.74 -15.37 12.59
C SER A 174 5.14 -15.12 11.13
N GLN A 175 4.69 -15.98 10.20
CA GLN A 175 4.93 -15.82 8.77
C GLN A 175 4.18 -14.60 8.21
N ALA A 176 2.94 -14.37 8.66
CA ALA A 176 2.18 -13.17 8.32
C ALA A 176 2.90 -11.89 8.77
N ALA A 177 3.37 -11.86 10.02
CA ALA A 177 4.10 -10.73 10.55
C ALA A 177 5.46 -10.50 9.85
N ASP A 178 6.20 -11.56 9.52
CA ASP A 178 7.43 -11.47 8.72
C ASP A 178 7.16 -10.92 7.31
N ALA A 179 6.09 -11.37 6.66
CA ALA A 179 5.70 -10.90 5.32
C ALA A 179 5.36 -9.40 5.33
N LEU A 180 4.73 -8.90 6.40
CA LEU A 180 4.45 -7.48 6.59
C LEU A 180 5.72 -6.65 6.75
N SER A 181 6.69 -7.13 7.55
CA SER A 181 7.99 -6.47 7.72
C SER A 181 8.77 -6.32 6.40
N MET A 182 8.58 -7.24 5.47
CA MET A 182 9.23 -7.21 4.15
C MET A 182 8.50 -6.33 3.14
N GLU A 183 7.28 -5.86 3.42
CA GLU A 183 6.52 -4.98 2.51
C GLU A 183 6.54 -3.53 3.01
N TRP A 184 6.38 -3.31 4.31
CA TRP A 184 6.34 -1.98 4.91
C TRP A 184 7.54 -1.74 5.83
N ALA A 185 8.34 -0.73 5.52
CA ALA A 185 9.58 -0.44 6.23
C ALA A 185 9.34 -0.04 7.70
N SER A 186 8.18 0.56 8.01
CA SER A 186 7.81 0.90 9.38
C SER A 186 7.52 -0.31 10.29
N MET A 187 7.37 -1.50 9.71
CA MET A 187 6.98 -2.70 10.45
C MET A 187 8.20 -3.46 11.02
N PRO A 188 8.11 -3.93 12.28
CA PRO A 188 9.19 -4.64 12.96
C PRO A 188 9.33 -6.07 12.48
N TYR A 189 10.56 -6.45 12.17
CA TYR A 189 10.97 -7.84 12.01
C TYR A 189 11.20 -8.50 13.37
N ARG A 190 11.72 -9.74 13.37
CA ARG A 190 11.84 -10.60 14.56
C ARG A 190 12.66 -9.99 15.71
N ASN A 191 13.62 -9.13 15.40
CA ASN A 191 14.48 -8.44 16.37
C ASN A 191 13.95 -7.04 16.78
N GLY A 192 12.73 -6.67 16.38
CA GLY A 192 12.13 -5.35 16.66
C GLY A 192 12.69 -4.20 15.80
N ARG A 193 13.61 -4.49 14.86
CA ARG A 193 14.12 -3.53 13.88
C ARG A 193 13.36 -3.67 12.56
N THR A 194 13.51 -2.70 11.66
CA THR A 194 12.98 -2.84 10.30
C THR A 194 13.69 -4.00 9.58
N PHE A 195 13.01 -4.66 8.64
CA PHE A 195 13.65 -5.72 7.84
C PHE A 195 14.85 -5.20 7.05
N TYR A 196 14.82 -3.92 6.68
CA TYR A 196 15.85 -3.23 5.91
C TYR A 196 16.98 -2.62 6.75
N SER A 197 16.94 -2.78 8.08
CA SER A 197 17.93 -2.20 9.00
C SER A 197 19.31 -2.85 8.82
N ASN A 198 20.35 -2.01 8.70
CA ASN A 198 21.75 -2.46 8.77
C ASN A 198 22.31 -2.46 10.21
N GLY A 199 21.48 -2.20 11.22
CA GLY A 199 21.88 -2.24 12.63
C GLY A 199 21.40 -1.09 13.50
N SER A 200 21.03 0.06 12.91
CA SER A 200 20.61 1.28 13.63
C SER A 200 19.11 1.55 13.63
N ASP A 201 18.40 1.09 12.60
CA ASP A 201 17.03 1.57 12.35
C ASP A 201 15.99 0.81 13.16
N ARG A 202 15.20 1.54 13.94
CA ARG A 202 14.08 1.00 14.71
C ARG A 202 12.80 1.11 13.89
N ALA A 203 12.00 0.05 13.93
CA ALA A 203 10.65 0.09 13.38
C ALA A 203 9.77 1.05 14.21
N HIS A 204 8.78 1.65 13.55
CA HIS A 204 7.84 2.55 14.21
C HIS A 204 6.86 1.79 15.13
N ALA A 205 6.43 0.59 14.70
CA ALA A 205 5.63 -0.32 15.52
C ALA A 205 6.51 -1.31 16.29
N THR A 206 6.01 -1.86 17.40
CA THR A 206 6.65 -3.00 18.06
C THR A 206 6.12 -4.32 17.51
N ARG A 207 6.90 -5.40 17.65
CA ARG A 207 6.47 -6.72 17.17
C ARG A 207 5.19 -7.17 17.87
N VAL A 208 5.02 -6.80 19.14
CA VAL A 208 3.80 -7.06 19.91
C VAL A 208 2.60 -6.34 19.29
N ASP A 209 2.72 -5.06 18.94
CA ASP A 209 1.65 -4.31 18.29
C ASP A 209 1.25 -4.92 16.95
N LEU A 210 2.24 -5.36 16.16
CA LEU A 210 2.00 -6.01 14.86
C LEU A 210 1.22 -7.32 15.01
N LEU A 211 1.61 -8.17 15.96
CA LEU A 211 0.92 -9.43 16.24
C LEU A 211 -0.51 -9.17 16.76
N ALA A 212 -0.68 -8.18 17.63
CA ALA A 212 -2.00 -7.78 18.14
C ALA A 212 -2.91 -7.25 17.03
N ALA A 213 -2.38 -6.44 16.10
CA ALA A 213 -3.14 -5.94 14.96
C ALA A 213 -3.58 -7.06 14.01
N LEU A 214 -2.72 -8.05 13.75
CA LEU A 214 -3.07 -9.25 12.99
C LEU A 214 -4.20 -10.03 13.66
N GLU A 215 -4.09 -10.30 14.96
CA GLU A 215 -5.12 -11.03 15.71
C GLU A 215 -6.45 -10.26 15.71
N ALA A 216 -6.42 -8.94 15.85
CA ALA A 216 -7.61 -8.10 15.73
C ALA A 216 -8.25 -8.19 14.33
N CYS A 217 -7.45 -8.24 13.26
CA CYS A 217 -7.96 -8.46 11.89
C CYS A 217 -8.64 -9.83 11.77
N ARG A 218 -8.01 -10.87 12.33
CA ARG A 218 -8.60 -12.21 12.40
C ARG A 218 -9.93 -12.19 13.15
N GLN A 219 -10.00 -11.64 14.36
CA GLN A 219 -11.24 -11.54 15.13
C GLN A 219 -12.35 -10.83 14.34
N ARG A 220 -12.04 -9.75 13.63
CA ARG A 220 -13.00 -9.07 12.76
C ARG A 220 -13.46 -9.92 11.58
N TYR A 221 -12.57 -10.71 10.98
CA TYR A 221 -12.94 -11.68 9.95
C TYR A 221 -13.92 -12.72 10.49
N ARG A 222 -13.61 -13.30 11.66
CA ARG A 222 -14.46 -14.28 12.34
C ARG A 222 -15.86 -13.76 12.61
N ASN A 223 -15.96 -12.56 13.18
CA ASN A 223 -17.25 -11.93 13.53
C ASN A 223 -18.11 -11.63 12.30
N ARG A 224 -17.50 -11.43 11.13
CA ARG A 224 -18.20 -11.21 9.86
C ARG A 224 -18.55 -12.51 9.13
N ASN A 225 -17.93 -13.63 9.49
CA ASN A 225 -18.09 -14.93 8.83
C ASN A 225 -18.36 -16.05 9.86
N PRO A 226 -19.49 -16.00 10.60
CA PRO A 226 -19.76 -16.96 11.68
C PRO A 226 -19.84 -18.41 11.19
N GLU A 227 -20.32 -18.65 9.97
CA GLU A 227 -20.44 -19.99 9.36
C GLU A 227 -19.09 -20.65 9.07
N ALA A 228 -18.01 -19.87 8.86
CA ALA A 228 -16.67 -20.41 8.63
C ALA A 228 -16.08 -21.13 9.86
N HIS A 229 -16.73 -21.04 11.02
CA HIS A 229 -16.27 -21.65 12.28
C HIS A 229 -16.88 -23.02 12.58
N PHE A 230 -17.95 -23.43 11.89
CA PHE A 230 -18.67 -24.68 12.21
C PHE A 230 -18.00 -25.96 11.66
N HIS A 231 -16.86 -25.88 10.98
CA HIS A 231 -16.24 -27.03 10.30
C HIS A 231 -14.87 -27.47 10.86
N LEU A 232 -14.49 -27.00 12.05
CA LEU A 232 -13.20 -27.36 12.68
C LEU A 232 -13.34 -27.84 14.14
N ALA A 233 -14.52 -28.35 14.53
CA ALA A 233 -14.75 -28.98 15.83
C ALA A 233 -14.63 -30.51 15.73
#